data_AF-A0A1D6QJ20-F1
#
_entry.id   AF-A0A1D6QJ20-F1
#
_cell.length_a   1.000
_cell.length_b   1.000
_cell.length_c   1.000
_cell.angle_alpha   90.00
_cell.angle_beta   90.00
_cell.angle_gamma   90.00
#
_symmetry.space_group_name_H-M   'P 1'
#
loop_
_entity.id
_entity.type
_entity.pdbx_description
1 polymer ?
#
loop_
_entity_poly.entity_id
_entity_poly.type
_entity_poly.pdbx_seq_one_letter_code
_entity_poly.pdbx_strand_id
1 'polypeptide(L)'
;MELCEGGELFDRIVARGHYSERAAAAVFGTIVDVVRLCHSNGVIHRDLKPENFLFANKSEDSQLKVIDFGLSVFFSPGDRFTEVVGSAYYMAPEVLKRNYGPEVDVWSAGVILYILLCGVPPFWGDNDEKIAQAVLRGNIDFNREPWPRVSANAKDLIRRMLDPNPSTRLTARQVLEHPWLKNADTAPNVSLGEAVRARLQQFSAMNKFKKKALGVVARNLPVEELDKYVQMFHLMDKDHNGNLTLEELMDGLHINGQPVPESEIRMLLEAADTDGNGTLDCDEFVTVSLHLKKMSNDEYLASAFRYFDKDGSGFIEPEELRDELGPNDQAILDIIRDVDTDRDGRISYQEFELMMKSGTDWRNGSRQYSRANFSSLSRRLCKDM
;
A
#
# COMPACT_ATOMS: atom_id res chain seq x y z
N MET A 1 2.59 -19.28 -5.10
CA MET A 1 3.48 -18.10 -4.94
C MET A 1 4.85 -18.56 -4.48
N GLU A 2 5.92 -17.88 -4.91
CA GLU A 2 7.29 -18.12 -4.43
C GLU A 2 7.53 -17.34 -3.13
N LEU A 3 8.22 -17.96 -2.16
CA LEU A 3 8.57 -17.31 -0.91
C LEU A 3 9.72 -16.29 -1.13
N CYS A 4 9.49 -15.03 -0.75
CA CYS A 4 10.52 -13.98 -0.75
C CYS A 4 11.04 -13.75 0.68
N GLU A 5 12.29 -14.09 0.95
CA GLU A 5 12.91 -14.01 2.29
C GLU A 5 13.87 -12.83 2.46
N GLY A 6 14.06 -12.03 1.40
CA GLY A 6 15.02 -10.93 1.37
C GLY A 6 14.57 -9.63 2.04
N GLY A 7 13.34 -9.59 2.54
CA GLY A 7 12.76 -8.42 3.20
C GLY A 7 12.28 -7.35 2.23
N GLU A 8 11.87 -6.21 2.80
CA GLU A 8 11.27 -5.10 2.06
C GLU A 8 12.30 -4.20 1.37
N LEU A 9 11.83 -3.42 0.41
CA LEU A 9 12.62 -2.44 -0.35
C LEU A 9 13.52 -1.57 0.55
N PHE A 10 12.96 -0.95 1.59
CA PHE A 10 13.67 0.04 2.40
C PHE A 10 14.63 -0.58 3.42
N ASP A 11 14.39 -1.81 3.87
CA ASP A 11 15.29 -2.52 4.79
C ASP A 11 16.71 -2.61 4.23
N ARG A 12 16.80 -3.03 2.97
CA ARG A 12 18.07 -3.30 2.32
C ARG A 12 18.81 -2.03 1.92
N ILE A 13 18.05 -1.00 1.57
CA ILE A 13 18.56 0.34 1.28
C ILE A 13 19.26 0.91 2.51
N VAL A 14 18.61 0.80 3.66
CA VAL A 14 19.09 1.33 4.92
C VAL A 14 20.31 0.56 5.46
N ALA A 15 20.32 -0.77 5.30
CA ALA A 15 21.34 -1.63 5.89
C ALA A 15 22.78 -1.29 5.45
N ARG A 16 22.95 -0.65 4.29
CA ARG A 16 24.24 -0.30 3.69
C ARG A 16 25.00 0.86 4.37
N GLY A 17 24.48 1.44 5.45
CA GLY A 17 25.19 2.46 6.24
C GLY A 17 25.11 3.87 5.65
N HIS A 18 25.43 4.03 4.37
CA HIS A 18 25.39 5.32 3.68
C HIS A 18 24.35 5.28 2.57
N TYR A 19 23.33 6.13 2.66
CA TYR A 19 22.28 6.21 1.65
C TYR A 19 22.46 7.44 0.75
N SER A 20 22.41 7.19 -0.56
CA SER A 20 22.78 8.17 -1.57
C SER A 20 21.83 8.15 -2.77
N GLU A 21 21.90 9.22 -3.55
CA GLU A 21 21.14 9.36 -4.79
C GLU A 21 21.44 8.22 -5.79
N ARG A 22 22.69 7.74 -5.85
CA ARG A 22 23.08 6.60 -6.70
C ARG A 22 22.44 5.30 -6.24
N ALA A 23 22.41 5.06 -4.92
CA ALA A 23 21.76 3.87 -4.36
C ALA A 23 20.25 3.90 -4.65
N ALA A 24 19.62 5.07 -4.50
CA ALA A 24 18.22 5.26 -4.86
C ALA A 24 17.97 4.99 -6.36
N ALA A 25 18.84 5.51 -7.25
CA ALA A 25 18.73 5.31 -8.69
C ALA A 25 18.83 3.84 -9.10
N ALA A 26 19.75 3.07 -8.51
CA ALA A 26 19.91 1.65 -8.82
C ALA A 26 18.65 0.83 -8.47
N VAL A 27 18.09 1.06 -7.29
CA VAL A 27 16.85 0.39 -6.86
C VAL A 27 15.67 0.86 -7.70
N PHE A 28 15.57 2.17 -7.94
CA PHE A 28 14.47 2.75 -8.71
C PHE A 28 14.47 2.29 -10.17
N GLY A 29 15.65 2.13 -10.79
CA GLY A 29 15.76 1.56 -12.13
C GLY A 29 15.14 0.16 -12.22
N THR A 30 15.29 -0.66 -11.17
CA THR A 30 14.65 -1.99 -11.10
C THR A 30 13.12 -1.86 -10.99
N ILE A 31 12.62 -0.95 -10.14
CA ILE A 31 11.19 -0.69 -9.98
C ILE A 31 10.56 -0.29 -11.32
N VAL A 32 11.17 0.65 -12.03
CA VAL A 32 10.64 1.13 -13.32
C VAL A 32 10.73 0.05 -14.39
N ASP A 33 11.76 -0.79 -14.38
CA ASP A 33 11.87 -1.90 -15.32
C ASP A 33 10.74 -2.93 -15.12
N VAL A 34 10.35 -3.19 -13.87
CA VAL A 34 9.15 -3.98 -13.56
C VAL A 34 7.89 -3.33 -14.13
N VAL A 35 7.69 -2.02 -13.94
CA VAL A 35 6.53 -1.30 -14.50
C VAL A 35 6.53 -1.39 -16.04
N ARG A 36 7.68 -1.17 -16.67
CA ARG A 36 7.84 -1.32 -18.13
C ARG A 36 7.46 -2.72 -18.57
N LEU A 37 7.89 -3.76 -17.84
CA LEU A 37 7.60 -5.15 -18.17
C LEU A 37 6.09 -5.42 -18.08
N CYS A 38 5.42 -5.01 -16.99
CA CYS A 38 3.97 -5.13 -16.85
C CYS A 38 3.25 -4.46 -18.01
N HIS A 39 3.58 -3.19 -18.31
CA HIS A 39 2.94 -2.44 -19.40
C HIS A 39 3.17 -3.08 -20.77
N SER A 40 4.37 -3.62 -21.02
CA SER A 40 4.67 -4.32 -22.28
C SER A 40 3.94 -5.65 -22.46
N ASN A 41 3.46 -6.24 -21.36
CA ASN A 41 2.63 -7.45 -21.36
C ASN A 41 1.13 -7.12 -21.20
N GLY A 42 0.73 -5.85 -21.34
CA GLY A 42 -0.66 -5.44 -21.24
C GLY A 42 -1.23 -5.55 -19.82
N VAL A 43 -0.41 -5.35 -18.78
CA VAL A 43 -0.85 -5.36 -17.37
C VAL A 43 -0.63 -3.99 -16.73
N ILE A 44 -1.64 -3.49 -16.00
CA ILE A 44 -1.54 -2.32 -15.10
C ILE A 44 -1.58 -2.85 -13.66
N HIS A 45 -0.66 -2.42 -12.80
CA HIS A 45 -0.61 -2.92 -11.42
C HIS A 45 -1.63 -2.23 -10.50
N ARG A 46 -1.84 -0.91 -10.65
CA ARG A 46 -2.81 -0.08 -9.90
C ARG A 46 -2.60 0.06 -8.37
N ASP A 47 -1.59 -0.57 -7.78
CA ASP A 47 -1.27 -0.45 -6.34
C ASP A 47 0.23 -0.58 -6.08
N LEU A 48 1.05 0.13 -6.86
CA LEU A 48 2.49 0.17 -6.61
C LEU A 48 2.80 1.01 -5.37
N LYS A 49 3.47 0.37 -4.42
CA LYS A 49 3.93 0.96 -3.17
C LYS A 49 5.15 0.18 -2.65
N PRO A 50 6.02 0.76 -1.81
CA PRO A 50 7.25 0.09 -1.34
C PRO A 50 7.01 -1.28 -0.70
N GLU A 51 5.86 -1.47 -0.04
CA GLU A 51 5.42 -2.70 0.62
C GLU A 51 5.23 -3.87 -0.34
N ASN A 52 4.91 -3.55 -1.60
CA ASN A 52 4.71 -4.51 -2.68
C ASN A 52 6.02 -4.85 -3.41
N PHE A 53 7.17 -4.36 -2.94
CA PHE A 53 8.49 -4.70 -3.47
C PHE A 53 9.31 -5.46 -2.44
N LEU A 54 9.54 -6.76 -2.70
CA LEU A 54 10.30 -7.66 -1.83
C LEU A 54 11.54 -8.18 -2.53
N PHE A 55 12.61 -8.39 -1.78
CA PHE A 55 13.77 -9.11 -2.29
C PHE A 55 13.56 -10.62 -2.17
N ALA A 56 13.92 -11.36 -3.21
CA ALA A 56 13.75 -12.82 -3.26
C ALA A 56 14.46 -13.53 -2.09
N ASN A 57 15.68 -13.10 -1.74
CA ASN A 57 16.48 -13.68 -0.67
C ASN A 57 17.43 -12.63 -0.04
N LYS A 58 18.22 -13.06 0.96
CA LYS A 58 19.09 -12.18 1.75
C LYS A 58 20.46 -11.88 1.12
N SER A 59 20.81 -12.53 0.00
CA SER A 59 22.08 -12.29 -0.70
C SER A 59 22.18 -10.85 -1.18
N GLU A 60 23.38 -10.28 -1.36
CA GLU A 60 23.60 -8.89 -1.84
C GLU A 60 23.23 -8.63 -3.30
N ASP A 61 23.10 -9.67 -4.10
CA ASP A 61 22.66 -9.65 -5.50
C ASP A 61 21.19 -10.08 -5.67
N SER A 62 20.45 -10.29 -4.57
CA SER A 62 19.05 -10.72 -4.64
C SER A 62 18.21 -9.80 -5.51
N GLN A 63 17.44 -10.42 -6.41
CA GLN A 63 16.47 -9.76 -7.27
C GLN A 63 15.36 -9.10 -6.44
N LEU A 64 14.93 -7.92 -6.87
CA LEU A 64 13.73 -7.26 -6.38
C LEU A 64 12.53 -7.78 -7.18
N LYS A 65 11.49 -8.21 -6.48
CA LYS A 65 10.24 -8.70 -7.06
C LYS A 65 9.09 -7.80 -6.62
N VAL A 66 8.15 -7.58 -7.54
CA VAL A 66 6.86 -7.01 -7.19
C VAL A 66 5.91 -8.13 -6.77
N ILE A 67 5.12 -7.88 -5.74
CA ILE A 67 4.08 -8.77 -5.23
C ILE A 67 2.73 -8.07 -5.27
N ASP A 68 1.66 -8.84 -5.03
CA ASP A 68 0.30 -8.34 -4.87
C ASP A 68 -0.30 -7.71 -6.15
N PHE A 69 -0.60 -8.58 -7.11
CA PHE A 69 -1.36 -8.22 -8.32
C PHE A 69 -2.88 -8.26 -8.09
N GLY A 70 -3.36 -8.31 -6.83
CA GLY A 70 -4.79 -8.45 -6.53
C GLY A 70 -5.65 -7.27 -7.02
N LEU A 71 -5.02 -6.13 -7.31
CA LEU A 71 -5.67 -4.96 -7.92
C LEU A 71 -5.27 -4.75 -9.39
N SER A 72 -4.50 -5.64 -9.99
CA SER A 72 -4.04 -5.48 -11.37
C SER A 72 -5.14 -5.75 -12.39
N VAL A 73 -4.99 -5.21 -13.59
CA VAL A 73 -5.88 -5.47 -14.74
C VAL A 73 -5.09 -5.66 -16.00
N PHE A 74 -5.65 -6.44 -16.91
CA PHE A 74 -5.21 -6.46 -18.30
C PHE A 74 -5.75 -5.23 -19.05
N PHE A 75 -4.98 -4.71 -20.00
CA PHE A 75 -5.39 -3.60 -20.84
C PHE A 75 -4.88 -3.76 -22.27
N SER A 76 -5.66 -3.24 -23.21
CA SER A 76 -5.26 -2.95 -24.58
C SER A 76 -4.96 -1.46 -24.74
N PRO A 77 -4.10 -1.07 -25.71
CA PRO A 77 -3.85 0.34 -25.99
C PRO A 77 -5.16 1.11 -26.28
N GLY A 78 -5.45 2.11 -25.44
CA GLY A 78 -6.66 2.93 -25.55
C GLY A 78 -7.71 2.66 -24.47
N ASP A 79 -7.61 1.54 -23.75
CA ASP A 79 -8.53 1.21 -22.66
C ASP A 79 -8.44 2.23 -21.52
N ARG A 80 -9.61 2.52 -20.92
CA ARG A 80 -9.75 3.43 -19.78
C ARG A 80 -10.56 2.77 -18.68
N PHE A 81 -10.10 2.95 -17.44
CA PHE A 81 -10.69 2.37 -16.24
C PHE A 81 -11.32 3.44 -15.35
N THR A 82 -12.29 3.02 -14.53
CA THR A 82 -13.18 3.93 -13.76
C THR A 82 -13.22 3.63 -12.26
N GLU A 83 -12.64 2.51 -11.86
CA GLU A 83 -12.59 2.03 -10.49
C GLU A 83 -11.57 2.85 -9.69
N VAL A 84 -11.96 3.28 -8.50
CA VAL A 84 -11.06 4.01 -7.58
C VAL A 84 -10.36 2.98 -6.72
N VAL A 85 -9.15 2.60 -7.14
CA VAL A 85 -8.34 1.55 -6.51
C VAL A 85 -6.91 2.04 -6.25
N GLY A 86 -6.20 1.30 -5.40
CA GLY A 86 -4.84 1.63 -4.99
C GLY A 86 -4.76 2.35 -3.64
N SER A 87 -3.55 2.50 -3.15
CA SER A 87 -3.23 3.10 -1.86
C SER A 87 -3.16 4.64 -1.97
N ALA A 88 -3.83 5.33 -1.06
CA ALA A 88 -4.10 6.78 -1.09
C ALA A 88 -2.90 7.66 -1.50
N TYR A 89 -1.74 7.48 -0.85
CA TYR A 89 -0.54 8.29 -1.07
C TYR A 89 0.11 8.07 -2.44
N TYR A 90 -0.12 6.91 -3.06
CA TYR A 90 0.50 6.51 -4.32
C TYR A 90 -0.47 6.64 -5.50
N MET A 91 -1.72 7.01 -5.24
CA MET A 91 -2.79 7.09 -6.24
C MET A 91 -2.59 8.31 -7.16
N ALA A 92 -2.77 8.09 -8.46
CA ALA A 92 -2.70 9.14 -9.48
C ALA A 92 -3.98 9.99 -9.50
N PRO A 93 -3.90 11.28 -9.87
CA PRO A 93 -5.07 12.18 -9.87
C PRO A 93 -6.17 11.72 -10.82
N GLU A 94 -5.84 11.08 -11.93
CA GLU A 94 -6.82 10.56 -12.89
C GLU A 94 -7.57 9.30 -12.42
N VAL A 95 -7.06 8.58 -11.41
CA VAL A 95 -7.80 7.51 -10.73
C VAL A 95 -8.99 8.11 -9.97
N LEU A 96 -8.77 9.24 -9.27
CA LEU A 96 -9.84 9.99 -8.61
C LEU A 96 -10.86 10.55 -9.60
N LYS A 97 -10.43 10.82 -10.83
CA LYS A 97 -11.29 11.26 -11.95
C LYS A 97 -11.94 10.10 -12.70
N ARG A 98 -11.67 8.84 -12.30
CA ARG A 98 -12.27 7.63 -12.88
C ARG A 98 -12.08 7.52 -14.38
N ASN A 99 -10.93 7.97 -14.86
CA ASN A 99 -10.60 7.90 -16.27
C ASN A 99 -9.08 7.80 -16.39
N TYR A 100 -8.55 6.58 -16.37
CA TYR A 100 -7.12 6.33 -16.33
C TYR A 100 -6.71 5.11 -17.15
N GLY A 101 -5.44 5.06 -17.53
CA GLY A 101 -4.79 3.92 -18.17
C GLY A 101 -3.48 3.54 -17.46
N PRO A 102 -2.52 2.89 -18.15
CA PRO A 102 -1.28 2.39 -17.53
C PRO A 102 -0.40 3.48 -16.91
N GLU A 103 -0.58 4.75 -17.28
CA GLU A 103 0.17 5.89 -16.75
C GLU A 103 0.11 6.06 -15.23
N VAL A 104 -0.88 5.45 -14.56
CA VAL A 104 -1.07 5.52 -13.11
C VAL A 104 0.08 4.85 -12.36
N ASP A 105 0.62 3.76 -12.89
CA ASP A 105 1.76 3.06 -12.29
C ASP A 105 3.03 3.92 -12.35
N VAL A 106 3.18 4.76 -13.38
CA VAL A 106 4.31 5.69 -13.48
C VAL A 106 4.21 6.79 -12.41
N TRP A 107 3.00 7.26 -12.12
CA TRP A 107 2.77 8.19 -11.01
C TRP A 107 3.12 7.55 -9.68
N SER A 108 2.61 6.35 -9.40
CA SER A 108 2.90 5.62 -8.17
C SER A 108 4.40 5.37 -8.00
N ALA A 109 5.11 4.98 -9.07
CA ALA A 109 6.56 4.89 -9.07
C ALA A 109 7.24 6.25 -8.80
N GLY A 110 6.71 7.36 -9.33
CA GLY A 110 7.21 8.71 -9.04
C GLY A 110 7.07 9.10 -7.57
N VAL A 111 5.98 8.69 -6.91
CA VAL A 111 5.78 8.85 -5.47
C VAL A 111 6.82 8.04 -4.69
N ILE A 112 7.07 6.78 -5.09
CA ILE A 112 8.12 5.94 -4.50
C ILE A 112 9.49 6.61 -4.65
N LEU A 113 9.83 7.15 -5.82
CA LEU A 113 11.10 7.86 -6.03
C LEU A 113 11.23 9.09 -5.13
N TYR A 114 10.16 9.88 -4.97
CA TYR A 114 10.17 11.03 -4.08
C TYR A 114 10.49 10.59 -2.63
N ILE A 115 9.82 9.55 -2.15
CA ILE A 115 10.06 8.98 -0.81
C ILE A 115 11.48 8.42 -0.70
N LEU A 116 11.98 7.73 -1.74
CA LEU A 116 13.35 7.24 -1.77
C LEU A 116 14.38 8.37 -1.63
N LEU A 117 14.10 9.60 -2.09
CA LEU A 117 15.07 10.70 -2.02
C LEU A 117 14.93 11.57 -0.77
N CYS A 118 13.75 11.66 -0.15
CA CYS A 118 13.54 12.55 0.99
C CYS A 118 12.93 11.91 2.24
N GLY A 119 12.43 10.67 2.15
CA GLY A 119 11.85 9.91 3.25
C GLY A 119 10.43 10.32 3.66
N VAL A 120 9.73 11.14 2.88
CA VAL A 120 8.32 11.55 3.14
C VAL A 120 7.52 11.57 1.83
N PRO A 121 6.19 11.36 1.85
CA PRO A 121 5.38 11.43 0.64
C PRO A 121 5.28 12.86 0.09
N PRO A 122 5.16 13.04 -1.25
CA PRO A 122 5.03 14.34 -1.88
C PRO A 122 3.67 15.00 -1.61
N PHE A 123 2.62 14.20 -1.44
CA PHE A 123 1.26 14.65 -1.18
C PHE A 123 0.83 14.13 0.18
N TRP A 124 0.39 15.02 1.05
CA TRP A 124 -0.05 14.67 2.40
C TRP A 124 -1.14 15.63 2.88
N GLY A 125 -1.87 15.21 3.91
CA GLY A 125 -2.88 16.00 4.56
C GLY A 125 -3.46 15.27 5.77
N ASP A 126 -4.14 16.02 6.62
CA ASP A 126 -4.73 15.49 7.87
C ASP A 126 -5.95 14.58 7.62
N ASN A 127 -6.40 14.47 6.36
CA ASN A 127 -7.47 13.56 5.94
C ASN A 127 -7.45 13.26 4.44
N ASP A 128 -8.20 12.23 4.01
CA ASP A 128 -8.36 11.83 2.61
C ASP A 128 -8.72 12.97 1.69
N GLU A 129 -9.59 13.88 2.13
CA GLU A 129 -9.98 15.04 1.34
C GLU A 129 -8.79 15.95 1.07
N LYS A 130 -8.00 16.27 2.09
CA LYS A 130 -6.78 17.07 1.96
C LYS A 130 -5.72 16.33 1.13
N ILE A 131 -5.56 15.02 1.30
CA ILE A 131 -4.64 14.20 0.50
C ILE A 131 -5.07 14.21 -0.98
N ALA A 132 -6.34 13.92 -1.27
CA ALA A 132 -6.89 13.95 -2.61
C ALA A 132 -6.76 15.34 -3.25
N GLN A 133 -7.05 16.40 -2.50
CA GLN A 133 -6.84 17.78 -2.97
C GLN A 133 -5.37 18.06 -3.27
N ALA A 134 -4.43 17.57 -2.45
CA ALA A 134 -3.00 17.72 -2.69
C ALA A 134 -2.57 16.96 -3.96
N VAL A 135 -3.04 15.72 -4.14
CA VAL A 135 -2.82 14.90 -5.34
C VAL A 135 -3.37 15.59 -6.59
N LEU A 136 -4.61 16.09 -6.54
CA LEU A 136 -5.25 16.79 -7.66
C LEU A 136 -4.55 18.10 -8.03
N ARG A 137 -4.01 18.82 -7.04
CA ARG A 137 -3.21 20.04 -7.29
C ARG A 137 -1.85 19.73 -7.89
N GLY A 138 -1.24 18.59 -7.55
CA GLY A 138 0.05 18.16 -8.11
C GLY A 138 1.25 19.02 -7.71
N ASN A 139 1.13 19.83 -6.64
CA ASN A 139 2.21 20.70 -6.19
C ASN A 139 3.26 19.89 -5.41
N ILE A 140 4.50 19.86 -5.91
CA ILE A 140 5.61 19.12 -5.31
C ILE A 140 6.57 20.10 -4.63
N ASP A 141 6.91 19.83 -3.37
CA ASP A 141 7.90 20.62 -2.62
C ASP A 141 9.32 20.08 -2.87
N PHE A 142 10.19 20.95 -3.40
CA PHE A 142 11.64 20.70 -3.59
C PHE A 142 12.51 21.71 -2.82
N ASN A 143 11.94 22.42 -1.84
CA ASN A 143 12.64 23.47 -1.09
C ASN A 143 13.18 22.97 0.26
N ARG A 144 12.44 22.07 0.92
CA ARG A 144 12.83 21.54 2.23
C ARG A 144 13.96 20.50 2.13
N GLU A 145 14.80 20.40 3.15
CA GLU A 145 15.84 19.36 3.20
C GLU A 145 15.25 17.96 2.99
N PRO A 146 15.91 17.07 2.22
CA PRO A 146 17.26 17.20 1.65
C PRO A 146 17.30 17.85 0.25
N TRP A 147 16.17 18.31 -0.28
CA TRP A 147 16.03 18.70 -1.69
C TRP A 147 17.03 19.73 -2.18
N PRO A 148 17.48 20.75 -1.42
CA PRO A 148 18.53 21.65 -1.87
C PRO A 148 19.81 20.94 -2.34
N ARG A 149 20.12 19.75 -1.81
CA ARG A 149 21.31 18.95 -2.15
C ARG A 149 21.08 17.94 -3.28
N VAL A 150 19.83 17.51 -3.46
CA VAL A 150 19.45 16.53 -4.50
C VAL A 150 19.62 17.13 -5.90
N SER A 151 20.13 16.33 -6.85
CA SER A 151 20.46 16.81 -8.19
C SER A 151 19.26 17.38 -8.96
N ALA A 152 19.53 18.29 -9.90
CA ALA A 152 18.51 18.85 -10.78
C ALA A 152 17.86 17.76 -11.65
N ASN A 153 18.63 16.75 -12.08
CA ASN A 153 18.13 15.64 -12.90
C ASN A 153 17.15 14.75 -12.12
N ALA A 154 17.40 14.49 -10.84
CA ALA A 154 16.46 13.75 -10.00
C ALA A 154 15.12 14.48 -9.88
N LYS A 155 15.19 15.80 -9.61
CA LYS A 155 14.00 16.66 -9.52
C LYS A 155 13.25 16.75 -10.84
N ASP A 156 13.96 16.85 -11.97
CA ASP A 156 13.35 16.85 -13.30
C ASP A 156 12.60 15.54 -13.57
N LEU A 157 13.22 14.39 -13.26
CA LEU A 157 12.57 13.10 -13.40
C LEU A 157 11.27 13.02 -12.60
N ILE A 158 11.33 13.37 -11.31
CA ILE A 158 10.15 13.37 -10.43
C ILE A 158 9.05 14.27 -10.99
N ARG A 159 9.37 15.50 -11.43
CA ARG A 159 8.37 16.41 -12.00
C ARG A 159 7.65 15.81 -13.21
N ARG A 160 8.37 15.09 -14.07
CA ARG A 160 7.80 14.49 -15.29
C ARG A 160 7.06 13.18 -15.03
N MET A 161 7.39 12.47 -13.95
CA MET A 161 6.64 11.28 -13.49
C MET A 161 5.37 11.67 -12.72
N LEU A 162 5.43 12.77 -11.96
CA LEU A 162 4.32 13.33 -11.19
C LEU A 162 3.63 14.49 -11.93
N ASP A 163 3.63 14.43 -13.27
CA ASP A 163 2.83 15.34 -14.10
C ASP A 163 1.34 14.98 -13.94
N PRO A 164 0.48 15.90 -13.45
CA PRO A 164 -0.95 15.63 -13.31
C PRO A 164 -1.67 15.36 -14.63
N ASN A 165 -1.09 15.76 -15.76
CA ASN A 165 -1.62 15.43 -17.07
C ASN A 165 -1.07 14.07 -17.55
N PRO A 166 -1.91 13.02 -17.60
CA PRO A 166 -1.47 11.69 -18.00
C PRO A 166 -0.92 11.62 -19.43
N SER A 167 -1.35 12.53 -20.32
CA SER A 167 -0.91 12.55 -21.73
C SER A 167 0.51 13.10 -21.94
N THR A 168 1.01 13.90 -21.00
CA THR A 168 2.38 14.47 -21.04
C THR A 168 3.33 13.82 -20.05
N ARG A 169 2.79 13.03 -19.10
CA ARG A 169 3.56 12.21 -18.17
C ARG A 169 4.43 11.21 -18.93
N LEU A 170 5.64 10.99 -18.42
CA LEU A 170 6.53 9.98 -19.01
C LEU A 170 5.90 8.59 -18.98
N THR A 171 6.22 7.80 -19.99
CA THR A 171 6.04 6.34 -19.95
C THR A 171 7.18 5.68 -19.17
N ALA A 172 6.97 4.47 -18.65
CA ALA A 172 8.02 3.70 -17.95
C ALA A 172 9.30 3.55 -18.80
N ARG A 173 9.16 3.37 -20.12
CA ARG A 173 10.30 3.32 -21.04
C ARG A 173 11.06 4.65 -21.09
N GLN A 174 10.36 5.79 -21.15
CA GLN A 174 11.01 7.10 -21.16
C GLN A 174 11.66 7.43 -19.81
N VAL A 175 11.10 6.94 -18.70
CA VAL A 175 11.73 7.05 -17.37
C VAL A 175 13.08 6.35 -17.35
N LEU A 176 13.18 5.11 -17.86
CA LEU A 176 14.46 4.39 -17.94
C LEU A 176 15.52 5.10 -18.81
N GLU A 177 15.10 5.77 -19.87
CA GLU A 177 15.99 6.56 -20.73
C GLU A 177 16.35 7.93 -20.16
N HIS A 178 15.75 8.32 -19.03
CA HIS A 178 16.01 9.62 -18.43
C HIS A 178 17.48 9.73 -17.98
N PRO A 179 18.16 10.88 -18.20
CA PRO A 179 19.58 11.05 -17.87
C PRO A 179 19.93 10.72 -16.42
N TRP A 180 18.99 10.88 -15.49
CA TRP A 180 19.17 10.53 -14.09
C TRP A 180 19.42 9.04 -13.86
N LEU A 181 18.66 8.16 -14.54
CA LEU A 181 18.84 6.70 -14.45
C LEU A 181 19.96 6.22 -15.36
N LYS A 182 19.98 6.68 -16.62
CA LYS A 182 20.94 6.25 -17.63
C LYS A 182 22.39 6.53 -17.24
N ASN A 183 22.63 7.60 -16.50
CA ASN A 183 23.96 8.03 -16.07
C ASN A 183 24.20 7.79 -14.57
N ALA A 184 23.38 6.99 -13.89
CA ALA A 184 23.43 6.81 -12.43
C ALA A 184 24.84 6.39 -11.92
N ASP A 185 25.53 5.53 -12.66
CA ASP A 185 26.89 5.06 -12.31
C ASP A 185 27.95 6.16 -12.40
N THR A 186 27.70 7.18 -13.23
CA THR A 186 28.61 8.30 -13.51
C THR A 186 28.24 9.57 -12.74
N ALA A 187 27.05 9.62 -12.13
CA ALA A 187 26.56 10.79 -11.41
C ALA A 187 27.23 10.95 -10.02
N PRO A 188 27.33 12.18 -9.49
CA PRO A 188 27.84 12.43 -8.14
C PRO A 188 27.05 11.65 -7.09
N ASN A 189 27.76 10.98 -6.18
CA ASN A 189 27.15 10.19 -5.11
C ASN A 189 26.68 11.08 -3.96
N VAL A 190 25.64 11.90 -4.19
CA VAL A 190 25.10 12.82 -3.19
C VAL A 190 24.57 12.01 -2.00
N SER A 191 25.11 12.28 -0.81
CA SER A 191 24.57 11.72 0.42
C SER A 191 23.22 12.37 0.73
N LEU A 192 22.20 11.54 0.92
CA LEU A 192 20.86 11.99 1.31
C LEU A 192 20.77 12.26 2.83
N GLY A 193 21.79 11.87 3.57
CA GLY A 193 21.95 12.13 5.01
C GLY A 193 21.19 11.16 5.91
N GLU A 194 21.65 11.11 7.18
CA GLU A 194 21.08 10.20 8.20
C GLU A 194 19.58 10.44 8.44
N ALA A 195 19.09 11.67 8.31
CA ALA A 195 17.68 11.97 8.51
C ALA A 195 16.75 11.30 7.47
N VAL A 196 17.22 11.09 6.23
CA VAL A 196 16.44 10.34 5.22
C VAL A 196 16.50 8.85 5.54
N ARG A 197 17.69 8.34 5.88
CA ARG A 197 17.89 6.95 6.27
C ARG A 197 17.03 6.56 7.49
N ALA A 198 16.99 7.39 8.53
CA ALA A 198 16.17 7.19 9.72
C ALA A 198 14.67 7.14 9.39
N ARG A 199 14.18 8.02 8.50
CA ARG A 199 12.79 8.00 8.05
C ARG A 199 12.44 6.71 7.28
N LEU A 200 13.34 6.22 6.43
CA LEU A 200 13.15 4.95 5.74
C LEU A 200 13.21 3.74 6.70
N GLN A 201 14.04 3.80 7.75
CA GLN A 201 14.09 2.81 8.83
C GLN A 201 12.76 2.72 9.58
N GLN A 202 12.27 3.88 10.02
CA GLN A 202 11.00 4.03 10.72
C GLN A 202 9.86 3.43 9.88
N PHE A 203 9.79 3.75 8.59
CA PHE A 203 8.78 3.20 7.68
C PHE A 203 8.81 1.68 7.64
N SER A 204 9.99 1.08 7.45
CA SER A 204 10.12 -0.37 7.40
C SER A 204 9.72 -1.04 8.71
N ALA A 205 10.12 -0.47 9.85
CA ALA A 205 9.77 -1.00 11.16
C ALA A 205 8.26 -0.92 11.43
N MET A 206 7.61 0.19 11.07
CA MET A 206 6.16 0.35 11.16
C MET A 206 5.42 -0.68 10.31
N ASN A 207 5.88 -0.93 9.08
CA ASN A 207 5.28 -1.94 8.20
C ASN A 207 5.42 -3.35 8.78
N LYS A 208 6.58 -3.69 9.34
CA LYS A 208 6.78 -4.97 10.04
C LYS A 208 5.84 -5.11 11.23
N PHE A 209 5.66 -4.05 12.00
CA PHE A 209 4.73 -4.03 13.13
C PHE A 209 3.31 -4.33 12.68
N LYS A 210 2.80 -3.58 11.69
CA LYS A 210 1.47 -3.82 11.10
C LYS A 210 1.33 -5.22 10.51
N LYS A 211 2.33 -5.71 9.76
CA LYS A 211 2.31 -7.05 9.16
C LYS A 211 2.30 -8.16 10.21
N LYS A 212 3.09 -8.03 11.29
CA LYS A 212 3.06 -8.99 12.40
C LYS A 212 1.70 -9.00 13.09
N ALA A 213 1.15 -7.82 13.41
CA ALA A 213 -0.19 -7.70 13.97
C ALA A 213 -1.24 -8.38 13.07
N LEU A 214 -1.23 -8.10 11.76
CA LEU A 214 -2.12 -8.74 10.79
C LEU A 214 -1.91 -10.26 10.70
N GLY A 215 -0.67 -10.73 10.84
CA GLY A 215 -0.34 -12.16 10.86
C GLY A 215 -0.87 -12.87 12.11
N VAL A 216 -0.88 -12.21 13.26
CA VAL A 216 -1.49 -12.73 14.49
C VAL A 216 -3.00 -12.80 14.35
N VAL A 217 -3.63 -11.75 13.81
CA VAL A 217 -5.06 -11.77 13.46
C VAL A 217 -5.37 -12.95 12.54
N ALA A 218 -4.52 -13.21 11.53
CA ALA A 218 -4.69 -14.31 10.60
C ALA A 218 -4.58 -15.71 11.25
N ARG A 219 -3.86 -15.86 12.35
CA ARG A 219 -3.66 -17.15 13.06
C ARG A 219 -4.71 -17.41 14.14
N ASN A 220 -5.30 -16.37 14.71
CA ASN A 220 -6.34 -16.47 15.72
C ASN A 220 -7.74 -16.66 15.12
N LEU A 221 -7.83 -16.94 13.82
CA LEU A 221 -9.06 -17.36 13.17
C LEU A 221 -9.45 -18.77 13.65
N PRO A 222 -10.66 -18.96 14.18
CA PRO A 222 -11.17 -20.29 14.44
C PRO A 222 -11.34 -21.03 13.11
N VAL A 223 -10.62 -22.14 12.92
CA VAL A 223 -10.80 -23.07 11.80
C VAL A 223 -12.23 -23.64 11.79
N GLU A 224 -12.90 -23.61 12.94
CA GLU A 224 -14.25 -24.13 13.20
C GLU A 224 -15.40 -23.25 12.64
N GLU A 225 -15.11 -22.08 12.04
CA GLU A 225 -16.14 -21.29 11.34
C GLU A 225 -16.12 -21.43 9.82
N LEU A 226 -15.14 -22.15 9.25
CA LEU A 226 -15.07 -22.40 7.81
C LEU A 226 -16.35 -23.09 7.31
N ASP A 227 -16.82 -24.09 8.07
CA ASP A 227 -18.04 -24.85 7.76
C ASP A 227 -19.27 -23.95 7.64
N LYS A 228 -19.35 -22.84 8.39
CA LYS A 228 -20.47 -21.90 8.29
C LYS A 228 -20.43 -21.10 6.99
N TYR A 229 -19.25 -20.67 6.57
CA TYR A 229 -19.07 -19.94 5.31
C TYR A 229 -19.23 -20.85 4.10
N VAL A 230 -18.76 -22.10 4.19
CA VAL A 230 -18.99 -23.14 3.18
C VAL A 230 -20.48 -23.51 3.11
N GLN A 231 -21.18 -23.63 4.24
CA GLN A 231 -22.64 -23.83 4.25
C GLN A 231 -23.40 -22.63 3.67
N MET A 232 -22.96 -21.41 3.99
CA MET A 232 -23.54 -20.18 3.44
C MET A 232 -23.33 -20.10 1.93
N PHE A 233 -22.13 -20.47 1.45
CA PHE A 233 -21.83 -20.62 0.03
C PHE A 233 -22.81 -21.58 -0.65
N HIS A 234 -22.96 -22.80 -0.13
CA HIS A 234 -23.88 -23.79 -0.70
C HIS A 234 -25.36 -23.39 -0.64
N LEU A 235 -25.75 -22.55 0.32
CA LEU A 235 -27.11 -22.01 0.40
C LEU A 235 -27.35 -20.92 -0.66
N MET A 236 -26.31 -20.19 -1.03
CA MET A 236 -26.35 -19.09 -1.99
C MET A 236 -26.18 -19.57 -3.44
N ASP A 237 -25.41 -20.65 -3.66
CA ASP A 237 -25.21 -21.33 -4.94
C ASP A 237 -26.47 -22.13 -5.31
N LYS A 238 -27.45 -21.44 -5.91
CA LYS A 238 -28.80 -21.97 -6.14
C LYS A 238 -28.83 -22.99 -7.28
N ASP A 239 -27.98 -22.80 -8.27
CA ASP A 239 -27.88 -23.70 -9.42
C ASP A 239 -26.88 -24.84 -9.20
N HIS A 240 -26.15 -24.82 -8.08
CA HIS A 240 -25.17 -25.82 -7.65
C HIS A 240 -24.03 -25.98 -8.65
N ASN A 241 -23.65 -24.90 -9.33
CA ASN A 241 -22.59 -24.91 -10.31
C ASN A 241 -21.19 -24.78 -9.68
N GLY A 242 -21.12 -24.51 -8.36
CA GLY A 242 -19.87 -24.37 -7.62
C GLY A 242 -19.26 -22.96 -7.66
N ASN A 243 -19.99 -21.95 -8.13
CA ASN A 243 -19.60 -20.55 -8.15
C ASN A 243 -20.78 -19.64 -7.83
N LEU A 244 -20.53 -18.51 -7.16
CA LEU A 244 -21.54 -17.50 -6.85
C LEU A 244 -21.50 -16.35 -7.84
N THR A 245 -22.60 -16.15 -8.54
CA THR A 245 -22.81 -14.99 -9.42
C THR A 245 -23.15 -13.73 -8.63
N LEU A 246 -23.05 -12.56 -9.27
CA LEU A 246 -23.51 -11.30 -8.68
C LEU A 246 -24.97 -11.37 -8.20
N GLU A 247 -25.83 -12.05 -8.96
CA GLU A 247 -27.26 -12.19 -8.65
C GLU A 247 -27.46 -13.07 -7.40
N GLU A 248 -26.72 -14.17 -7.27
CA GLU A 248 -26.76 -15.03 -6.09
C GLU A 248 -26.16 -14.37 -4.85
N LEU A 249 -25.12 -13.56 -5.03
CA LEU A 249 -24.57 -12.73 -3.97
C LEU A 249 -25.56 -11.65 -3.51
N MET A 250 -26.27 -10.99 -4.44
CA MET A 250 -27.32 -10.01 -4.14
C MET A 250 -28.50 -10.62 -3.38
N ASP A 251 -28.88 -11.84 -3.73
CA ASP A 251 -29.97 -12.56 -3.08
C ASP A 251 -29.56 -13.13 -1.70
N GLY A 252 -28.28 -13.48 -1.53
CA GLY A 252 -27.82 -14.20 -0.33
C GLY A 252 -27.17 -13.34 0.75
N LEU A 253 -26.40 -12.30 0.38
CA LEU A 253 -25.66 -11.47 1.34
C LEU A 253 -26.56 -10.46 2.05
N HIS A 254 -26.71 -10.68 3.35
CA HIS A 254 -27.39 -9.77 4.26
C HIS A 254 -26.47 -9.36 5.41
N ILE A 255 -26.41 -8.07 5.72
CA ILE A 255 -25.73 -7.54 6.91
C ILE A 255 -26.81 -7.06 7.88
N ASN A 256 -26.84 -7.62 9.10
CA ASN A 256 -27.85 -7.32 10.13
C ASN A 256 -29.30 -7.47 9.64
N GLY A 257 -29.56 -8.42 8.74
CA GLY A 257 -30.88 -8.68 8.16
C GLY A 257 -31.31 -7.68 7.07
N GLN A 258 -30.42 -6.82 6.59
CA GLN A 258 -30.65 -5.94 5.44
C GLN A 258 -29.84 -6.43 4.22
N PRO A 259 -30.41 -6.37 3.01
CA PRO A 259 -29.70 -6.71 1.79
C PRO A 259 -28.55 -5.73 1.56
N VAL A 260 -27.39 -6.25 1.20
CA VAL A 260 -26.20 -5.43 0.92
C VAL A 260 -26.41 -4.69 -0.42
N PRO A 261 -26.09 -3.39 -0.52
CA PRO A 261 -26.23 -2.65 -1.78
C PRO A 261 -25.44 -3.29 -2.92
N GLU A 262 -26.00 -3.37 -4.12
CA GLU A 262 -25.36 -3.99 -5.31
C GLU A 262 -23.94 -3.44 -5.53
N SER A 263 -23.74 -2.14 -5.33
CA SER A 263 -22.43 -1.50 -5.46
C SER A 263 -21.37 -2.06 -4.52
N GLU A 264 -21.75 -2.48 -3.31
CA GLU A 264 -20.84 -3.09 -2.34
C GLU A 264 -20.57 -4.54 -2.72
N ILE A 265 -21.58 -5.29 -3.18
CA ILE A 265 -21.41 -6.66 -3.64
C ILE A 265 -20.50 -6.73 -4.87
N ARG A 266 -20.67 -5.82 -5.83
CA ARG A 266 -19.75 -5.68 -6.99
C ARG A 266 -18.32 -5.41 -6.54
N MET A 267 -18.13 -4.56 -5.52
CA MET A 267 -16.80 -4.31 -4.96
C MET A 267 -16.20 -5.53 -4.26
N LEU A 268 -17.02 -6.38 -3.64
CA LEU A 268 -16.56 -7.63 -3.05
C LEU A 268 -16.15 -8.62 -4.13
N LEU A 269 -16.98 -8.78 -5.15
CA LEU A 269 -16.73 -9.67 -6.28
C LEU A 269 -15.42 -9.29 -6.99
N GLU A 270 -15.25 -8.01 -7.32
CA GLU A 270 -14.03 -7.47 -7.95
C GLU A 270 -12.76 -7.61 -7.09
N ALA A 271 -12.90 -7.73 -5.77
CA ALA A 271 -11.77 -7.88 -4.85
C ALA A 271 -11.47 -9.35 -4.49
N ALA A 272 -12.42 -10.25 -4.74
CA ALA A 272 -12.43 -11.63 -4.31
C ALA A 272 -12.15 -12.61 -5.45
N ASP A 273 -12.61 -12.27 -6.66
CA ASP A 273 -12.45 -13.02 -7.89
C ASP A 273 -10.98 -12.96 -8.34
N THR A 274 -10.20 -13.91 -7.83
CA THR A 274 -8.75 -13.98 -8.05
C THR A 274 -8.41 -14.58 -9.41
N ASP A 275 -9.30 -15.38 -9.97
CA ASP A 275 -9.14 -15.99 -11.29
C ASP A 275 -9.75 -15.15 -12.44
N GLY A 276 -10.55 -14.13 -12.09
CA GLY A 276 -11.13 -13.15 -13.01
C GLY A 276 -12.32 -13.67 -13.81
N ASN A 277 -13.00 -14.72 -13.33
CA ASN A 277 -14.09 -15.38 -14.04
C ASN A 277 -15.44 -14.66 -13.91
N GLY A 278 -15.53 -13.61 -13.09
CA GLY A 278 -16.72 -12.80 -12.85
C GLY A 278 -17.71 -13.41 -11.85
N THR A 279 -17.31 -14.47 -11.15
CA THR A 279 -18.04 -15.20 -10.10
C THR A 279 -17.09 -15.49 -8.93
N LEU A 280 -17.59 -16.01 -7.81
CA LEU A 280 -16.73 -16.42 -6.69
C LEU A 280 -16.84 -17.92 -6.47
N ASP A 281 -15.71 -18.61 -6.50
CA ASP A 281 -15.67 -19.99 -6.03
C ASP A 281 -15.76 -20.06 -4.49
N CYS A 282 -15.86 -21.28 -3.94
CA CYS A 282 -16.02 -21.48 -2.50
C CYS A 282 -14.83 -20.93 -1.69
N ASP A 283 -13.61 -21.05 -2.21
CA ASP A 283 -12.39 -20.62 -1.52
C ASP A 283 -12.25 -19.10 -1.57
N GLU A 284 -12.60 -18.46 -2.69
CA GLU A 284 -12.63 -17.01 -2.87
C GLU A 284 -13.69 -16.35 -2.00
N PHE A 285 -14.91 -16.90 -2.00
CA PHE A 285 -16.00 -16.43 -1.15
C PHE A 285 -15.64 -16.54 0.34
N VAL A 286 -15.07 -17.66 0.76
CA VAL A 286 -14.63 -17.86 2.15
C VAL A 286 -13.50 -16.88 2.49
N THR A 287 -12.52 -16.71 1.62
CA THR A 287 -11.38 -15.80 1.83
C THR A 287 -11.83 -14.36 2.04
N VAL A 288 -12.76 -13.87 1.21
CA VAL A 288 -13.27 -12.50 1.33
C VAL A 288 -14.24 -12.33 2.49
N SER A 289 -15.10 -13.31 2.76
CA SER A 289 -15.96 -13.29 3.95
C SER A 289 -15.15 -13.23 5.24
N LEU A 290 -14.03 -13.96 5.31
CA LEU A 290 -13.10 -13.89 6.43
C LEU A 290 -12.36 -12.55 6.48
N HIS A 291 -11.94 -11.99 5.33
CA HIS A 291 -11.27 -10.70 5.27
C HIS A 291 -12.16 -9.52 5.67
N LEU A 292 -13.45 -9.54 5.33
CA LEU A 292 -14.41 -8.51 5.73
C LEU A 292 -14.69 -8.57 7.23
N LYS A 293 -14.93 -9.76 7.76
CA LYS A 293 -15.10 -9.97 9.20
C LYS A 293 -13.84 -9.57 9.99
N LYS A 294 -12.67 -9.78 9.40
CA LYS A 294 -11.35 -9.37 9.94
C LYS A 294 -11.19 -7.85 10.08
N MET A 295 -11.73 -7.06 9.16
CA MET A 295 -11.64 -5.59 9.22
C MET A 295 -12.69 -4.95 10.15
N SER A 296 -13.79 -5.65 10.41
CA SER A 296 -14.93 -5.12 11.17
C SER A 296 -15.05 -5.67 12.60
N ASN A 297 -14.25 -6.66 13.02
CA ASN A 297 -14.39 -7.32 14.32
C ASN A 297 -13.26 -6.94 15.31
N ASP A 298 -13.62 -6.16 16.32
CA ASP A 298 -12.71 -5.63 17.35
C ASP A 298 -12.05 -6.75 18.20
N GLU A 299 -12.65 -7.94 18.30
CA GLU A 299 -12.08 -9.06 19.07
C GLU A 299 -10.75 -9.59 18.49
N TYR A 300 -10.58 -9.55 17.18
CA TYR A 300 -9.34 -10.01 16.54
C TYR A 300 -8.21 -8.99 16.69
N LEU A 301 -8.52 -7.70 16.63
CA LEU A 301 -7.55 -6.64 16.92
C LEU A 301 -7.10 -6.71 18.38
N ALA A 302 -8.02 -6.98 19.32
CA ALA A 302 -7.69 -7.23 20.71
C ALA A 302 -6.76 -8.45 20.89
N SER A 303 -6.94 -9.51 20.08
CA SER A 303 -6.05 -10.67 20.10
C SER A 303 -4.63 -10.34 19.60
N ALA A 304 -4.51 -9.48 18.60
CA ALA A 304 -3.22 -9.01 18.10
C ALA A 304 -2.53 -8.07 19.08
N PHE A 305 -3.30 -7.20 19.75
CA PHE A 305 -2.77 -6.36 20.83
C PHE A 305 -2.18 -7.21 21.96
N ARG A 306 -2.94 -8.20 22.46
CA ARG A 306 -2.48 -9.13 23.52
C ARG A 306 -1.28 -10.00 23.13
N TYR A 307 -0.97 -10.13 21.84
CA TYR A 307 0.24 -10.82 21.41
C TYR A 307 1.50 -9.98 21.67
N PHE A 308 1.38 -8.65 21.54
CA PHE A 308 2.46 -7.73 21.82
C PHE A 308 2.53 -7.37 23.30
N ASP A 309 1.39 -7.13 23.96
CA ASP A 309 1.27 -6.91 25.42
C ASP A 309 1.47 -8.24 26.16
N LYS A 310 2.73 -8.63 26.33
CA LYS A 310 3.18 -9.92 26.90
C LYS A 310 2.99 -9.96 28.41
N ASP A 311 3.13 -8.82 29.08
CA ASP A 311 2.98 -8.74 30.53
C ASP A 311 1.52 -8.49 30.97
N GLY A 312 0.63 -8.18 30.02
CA GLY A 312 -0.79 -7.96 30.26
C GLY A 312 -1.06 -6.62 30.95
N SER A 313 -0.15 -5.65 30.81
CA SER A 313 -0.26 -4.31 31.39
C SER A 313 -1.39 -3.48 30.78
N GLY A 314 -1.89 -3.89 29.61
CA GLY A 314 -2.84 -3.12 28.81
C GLY A 314 -2.16 -2.09 27.90
N PHE A 315 -0.83 -2.13 27.80
CA PHE A 315 -0.01 -1.27 26.95
C PHE A 315 1.02 -2.11 26.21
N ILE A 316 1.38 -1.73 24.99
CA ILE A 316 2.56 -2.29 24.32
C ILE A 316 3.76 -1.40 24.65
N GLU A 317 4.75 -1.96 25.31
CA GLU A 317 5.96 -1.28 25.76
C GLU A 317 7.12 -1.40 24.74
N PRO A 318 8.11 -0.47 24.75
CA PRO A 318 9.26 -0.53 23.84
C PRO A 318 10.01 -1.87 23.85
N GLU A 319 10.15 -2.47 25.04
CA GLU A 319 10.80 -3.75 25.25
C GLU A 319 10.07 -4.90 24.54
N GLU A 320 8.74 -4.87 24.53
CA GLU A 320 7.91 -5.89 23.87
C GLU A 320 7.98 -5.77 22.34
N LEU A 321 8.02 -4.54 21.83
CA LEU A 321 8.30 -4.28 20.42
C LEU A 321 9.71 -4.74 20.04
N ARG A 322 10.69 -4.58 20.93
CA ARG A 322 12.08 -5.03 20.68
C ARG A 322 12.17 -6.53 20.47
N ASP A 323 11.48 -7.29 21.31
CA ASP A 323 11.45 -8.75 21.19
C ASP A 323 10.87 -9.20 19.85
N GLU A 324 9.85 -8.50 19.35
CA GLU A 324 9.17 -8.90 18.12
C GLU A 324 9.79 -8.31 16.85
N LEU A 325 10.21 -7.06 16.85
CA LEU A 325 10.69 -6.36 15.65
C LEU A 325 12.21 -6.38 15.50
N GLY A 326 12.93 -6.77 16.57
CA GLY A 326 14.37 -6.85 16.62
C GLY A 326 15.03 -5.64 17.30
N PRO A 327 16.37 -5.61 17.40
CA PRO A 327 17.11 -4.76 18.34
C PRO A 327 17.29 -3.30 17.89
N ASN A 328 16.52 -2.80 16.92
CA ASN A 328 16.69 -1.44 16.42
C ASN A 328 15.93 -0.43 17.31
N ASP A 329 16.57 -0.01 18.41
CA ASP A 329 15.98 0.89 19.40
C ASP A 329 15.44 2.20 18.82
N GLN A 330 16.16 2.81 17.88
CA GLN A 330 15.71 4.05 17.26
C GLN A 330 14.40 3.85 16.49
N ALA A 331 14.28 2.74 15.74
CA ALA A 331 13.07 2.43 15.00
C ALA A 331 11.87 2.12 15.92
N ILE A 332 12.11 1.50 17.08
CA ILE A 332 11.08 1.23 18.09
C ILE A 332 10.57 2.54 18.69
N LEU A 333 11.49 3.42 19.12
CA LEU A 333 11.12 4.73 19.66
C LEU A 333 10.38 5.58 18.62
N ASP A 334 10.77 5.46 17.35
CA ASP A 334 10.12 6.13 16.25
C ASP A 334 8.71 5.57 15.97
N ILE A 335 8.47 4.25 16.15
CA ILE A 335 7.11 3.66 16.11
C ILE A 335 6.27 4.22 17.25
N ILE A 336 6.78 4.19 18.48
CA ILE A 336 6.03 4.68 19.65
C ILE A 336 5.68 6.15 19.45
N ARG A 337 6.65 7.02 19.13
CA ARG A 337 6.39 8.45 18.88
C ARG A 337 5.29 8.69 17.83
N ASP A 338 5.24 7.83 16.81
CA ASP A 338 4.23 7.95 15.77
C ASP A 338 2.89 7.41 16.21
N VAL A 339 2.84 6.43 17.12
CA VAL A 339 1.60 5.76 17.53
C VAL A 339 0.94 6.41 18.74
N ASP A 340 1.78 6.76 19.71
CA ASP A 340 1.49 7.35 21.01
C ASP A 340 1.00 8.80 20.86
N THR A 341 -0.32 8.95 20.96
CA THR A 341 -1.02 10.22 20.79
C THR A 341 -1.05 11.04 22.07
N ASP A 342 -1.07 10.39 23.23
CA ASP A 342 -1.11 11.05 24.53
C ASP A 342 0.29 11.30 25.15
N ARG A 343 1.33 10.73 24.52
CA ARG A 343 2.76 10.85 24.84
C ARG A 343 3.14 10.21 26.17
N ASP A 344 2.50 9.11 26.53
CA ASP A 344 2.83 8.34 27.73
C ASP A 344 4.06 7.41 27.57
N GLY A 345 4.59 7.30 26.35
CA GLY A 345 5.76 6.50 26.00
C GLY A 345 5.45 5.04 25.68
N ARG A 346 4.17 4.66 25.60
CA ARG A 346 3.68 3.29 25.32
C ARG A 346 2.53 3.36 24.32
N ILE A 347 2.01 2.21 23.92
CA ILE A 347 0.90 2.14 22.96
C ILE A 347 -0.31 1.50 23.64
N SER A 348 -1.37 2.28 23.84
CA SER A 348 -2.66 1.78 24.33
C SER A 348 -3.40 0.96 23.26
N TYR A 349 -4.41 0.18 23.67
CA TYR A 349 -5.27 -0.52 22.71
C TYR A 349 -5.95 0.43 21.72
N GLN A 350 -6.42 1.60 22.17
CA GLN A 350 -7.06 2.58 21.29
C GLN A 350 -6.08 3.10 20.24
N GLU A 351 -4.82 3.35 20.61
CA GLU A 351 -3.79 3.83 19.68
C GLU A 351 -3.35 2.75 18.72
N PHE A 352 -3.19 1.51 19.20
CA PHE A 352 -2.93 0.35 18.35
C PHE A 352 -4.07 0.13 17.34
N GLU A 353 -5.31 0.20 17.79
CA GLU A 353 -6.50 0.07 16.95
C GLU A 353 -6.53 1.18 15.89
N LEU A 354 -6.31 2.43 16.29
CA LEU A 354 -6.22 3.56 15.37
C LEU A 354 -5.12 3.37 14.34
N MET A 355 -3.94 2.89 14.76
CA MET A 355 -2.81 2.58 13.90
C MET A 355 -3.12 1.44 12.90
N MET A 356 -3.88 0.42 13.31
CA MET A 356 -4.28 -0.70 12.46
C MET A 356 -5.40 -0.33 11.48
N LYS A 357 -6.31 0.57 11.91
CA LYS A 357 -7.42 1.08 11.09
C LYS A 357 -6.99 2.24 10.17
N SER A 358 -5.86 2.91 10.45
CA SER A 358 -5.19 3.80 9.51
C SER A 358 -4.37 2.95 8.53
N GLY A 359 -4.77 2.93 7.24
CA GLY A 359 -3.93 2.37 6.18
C GLY A 359 -2.52 2.97 6.27
N THR A 360 -1.48 2.29 5.76
CA THR A 360 -0.03 2.58 5.84
C THR A 360 0.38 4.07 5.97
N ASP A 361 0.07 4.67 7.12
CA ASP A 361 0.16 6.10 7.40
C ASP A 361 1.54 6.41 7.98
N TRP A 362 2.19 7.41 7.39
CA TRP A 362 3.56 7.82 7.70
C TRP A 362 3.67 8.73 8.95
N ARG A 363 2.53 9.09 9.56
CA ARG A 363 2.35 9.76 10.87
C ARG A 363 0.92 9.44 11.36
N ASN A 364 0.67 9.19 12.65
CA ASN A 364 -0.70 9.10 13.21
C ASN A 364 -1.48 10.44 13.21
N GLY A 365 -1.29 11.28 12.19
CA GLY A 365 -2.03 12.52 12.01
C GLY A 365 -3.41 12.34 11.37
N SER A 366 -3.70 11.17 10.80
CA SER A 366 -4.82 11.04 9.89
C SER A 366 -5.67 9.81 10.29
N ARG A 367 -6.88 10.07 10.79
CA ARG A 367 -7.88 9.10 11.26
C ARG A 367 -8.59 8.40 10.08
N GLN A 368 -8.48 7.07 10.01
CA GLN A 368 -9.44 6.15 9.37
C GLN A 368 -9.77 6.44 7.90
N TYR A 369 -9.11 5.74 6.96
CA TYR A 369 -9.36 5.96 5.53
C TYR A 369 -9.57 4.67 4.77
N SER A 370 -10.85 4.41 4.47
CA SER A 370 -11.29 3.28 3.67
C SER A 370 -11.38 3.67 2.19
N ARG A 371 -11.23 2.69 1.30
CA ARG A 371 -11.44 2.83 -0.15
C ARG A 371 -12.83 3.43 -0.48
N ALA A 372 -13.81 3.17 0.37
CA ALA A 372 -15.16 3.75 0.28
C ALA A 372 -15.16 5.28 0.44
N ASN A 373 -14.31 5.82 1.33
CA ASN A 373 -14.17 7.27 1.51
C ASN A 373 -13.64 7.93 0.24
N PHE A 374 -12.54 7.42 -0.35
CA PHE A 374 -12.01 7.95 -1.62
C PHE A 374 -12.98 7.81 -2.79
N SER A 375 -13.72 6.71 -2.89
CA SER A 375 -14.75 6.52 -3.92
C SER A 375 -15.88 7.56 -3.78
N SER A 376 -16.35 7.82 -2.55
CA SER A 376 -17.36 8.84 -2.25
C SER A 376 -16.85 10.27 -2.45
N LEU A 377 -15.57 10.50 -2.14
CA LEU A 377 -14.89 11.77 -2.25
C LEU A 377 -14.63 12.13 -3.71
N SER A 378 -14.17 11.17 -4.52
CA SER A 378 -14.04 11.27 -5.97
C SER A 378 -15.33 11.78 -6.61
N ARG A 379 -16.48 11.18 -6.25
CA ARG A 379 -17.80 11.61 -6.77
C ARG A 379 -18.20 13.03 -6.34
N ARG A 380 -17.72 13.51 -5.19
CA ARG A 380 -17.96 14.88 -4.72
C ARG A 380 -17.04 15.88 -5.43
N LEU A 381 -15.74 15.62 -5.44
CA LEU A 381 -14.73 16.49 -6.06
C LEU A 381 -14.91 16.63 -7.58
N CYS A 382 -15.42 15.60 -8.27
CA CYS A 382 -15.71 15.68 -9.71
C CYS A 382 -17.03 16.41 -10.03
N LYS A 383 -17.88 16.74 -9.05
CA LYS A 383 -19.08 17.58 -9.27
C LYS A 383 -18.79 19.08 -9.17
N ASP A 384 -17.69 19.45 -8.50
CA ASP A 384 -17.29 20.83 -8.23
C ASP A 384 -16.20 21.36 -9.18
N MET A 385 -15.79 20.55 -10.17
CA MET A 385 -14.91 20.92 -11.29
C MET A 385 -15.70 20.88 -12.60
#